data_AF-A0A0G1TC39-F1
#
_entry.id   AF-A0A0G1TC39-F1
#
_cell.length_a   1.000
_cell.length_b   1.000
_cell.length_c   1.000
_cell.angle_alpha   90.00
_cell.angle_beta   90.00
_cell.angle_gamma   90.00
#
_symmetry.space_group_name_H-M   'P 1'
#
loop_
_entity.id
_entity.type
_entity.pdbx_description
1 polymer ?
#
loop_
_entity_poly.entity_id
_entity_poly.type
_entity_poly.pdbx_seq_one_letter_code
_entity_poly.pdbx_strand_id
1 'polypeptide(L)'
;MQLSSIKEYLEKYANKLTHEDEKRSSLLFIIKDQTGVNLNEKDISVVKNVIIVKASTIVKNELFLHKETILKKINESGRTDIFDIR
;
A
#
# COMPACT_ATOMS: atom_id res chain seq x y z
N MET A 1 -18.24 9.91 -33.97
CA MET A 1 -18.00 10.83 -32.84
C MET A 1 -18.08 10.11 -31.48
N GLN A 2 -17.55 8.88 -31.34
CA GLN A 2 -17.64 8.07 -30.10
C GLN A 2 -16.30 7.48 -29.62
N LEU A 3 -15.21 7.61 -30.38
CA LEU A 3 -13.89 7.06 -30.00
C LEU A 3 -13.15 7.93 -28.97
N SER A 4 -13.37 9.25 -28.98
CA SER A 4 -12.71 10.18 -28.06
C SER A 4 -13.09 9.92 -26.60
N SER A 5 -14.37 9.65 -26.33
CA SER A 5 -14.87 9.43 -24.97
C SER A 5 -14.34 8.14 -24.34
N ILE A 6 -14.11 7.09 -25.14
CA ILE A 6 -13.49 5.83 -24.66
C ILE A 6 -12.02 6.06 -24.30
N LYS A 7 -11.29 6.82 -25.13
CA LYS A 7 -9.89 7.14 -24.87
C LYS A 7 -9.73 7.95 -23.58
N GLU A 8 -10.55 8.97 -23.39
CA GLU A 8 -10.56 9.77 -22.15
C GLU A 8 -10.93 8.95 -20.91
N TYR A 9 -11.86 7.99 -21.06
CA TYR A 9 -12.20 7.06 -19.99
C TYR A 9 -10.97 6.20 -19.64
N LEU A 10 -10.37 5.54 -20.64
CA LEU A 10 -9.19 4.68 -20.45
C LEU A 10 -8.01 5.44 -19.86
N GLU A 11 -7.74 6.67 -20.28
CA GLU A 11 -6.69 7.53 -19.71
C GLU A 11 -6.94 7.86 -18.24
N LYS A 12 -8.21 8.08 -17.84
CA LYS A 12 -8.56 8.27 -16.42
C LYS A 12 -8.34 7.00 -15.59
N TYR A 13 -8.65 5.83 -16.13
CA TYR A 13 -8.40 4.56 -15.43
C TYR A 13 -6.90 4.24 -15.35
N ALA A 14 -6.15 4.52 -16.42
CA ALA A 14 -4.70 4.31 -16.45
C ALA A 14 -4.02 5.17 -15.37
N ASN A 15 -4.30 6.47 -15.33
CA ASN A 15 -3.76 7.38 -14.30
C ASN A 15 -4.13 6.95 -12.88
N LYS A 16 -5.36 6.44 -12.69
CA LYS A 16 -5.82 5.94 -11.40
C LYS A 16 -5.09 4.66 -10.98
N LEU A 17 -4.85 3.73 -11.91
CA LEU A 17 -4.07 2.52 -11.67
C LEU A 17 -2.64 2.88 -11.26
N THR A 18 -1.98 3.76 -12.02
CA THR A 18 -0.60 4.18 -11.76
C THR A 18 -0.44 4.75 -10.35
N HIS A 19 -1.38 5.60 -9.92
CA HIS A 19 -1.36 6.13 -8.56
C HIS A 19 -1.58 5.07 -7.48
N GLU A 20 -2.38 4.02 -7.72
CA GLU A 20 -2.52 2.93 -6.74
C GLU A 20 -1.26 2.06 -6.63
N ASP A 21 -0.59 1.80 -7.75
CA ASP A 21 0.68 1.04 -7.80
C ASP A 21 1.84 1.83 -7.16
N GLU A 22 1.99 3.12 -7.45
CA GLU A 22 2.97 4.00 -6.80
C GLU A 22 2.75 4.05 -5.28
N LYS A 23 1.49 4.11 -4.87
CA LYS A 23 1.09 4.12 -3.47
C LYS A 23 1.35 2.79 -2.77
N ARG A 24 1.28 1.65 -3.47
CA ARG A 24 1.66 0.33 -2.92
C ARG A 24 3.17 0.18 -2.83
N SER A 25 3.89 0.65 -3.84
CA SER A 25 5.36 0.67 -3.85
C SER A 25 5.91 1.50 -2.70
N SER A 26 5.31 2.66 -2.43
CA SER A 26 5.68 3.52 -1.29
C SER A 26 5.43 2.83 0.05
N LEU A 27 4.32 2.09 0.19
CA LEU A 27 4.02 1.30 1.38
C LEU A 27 5.05 0.20 1.62
N LEU A 28 5.39 -0.54 0.58
CA LEU A 28 6.42 -1.58 0.63
C LEU A 28 7.77 -1.00 1.05
N PHE A 29 8.12 0.17 0.52
CA PHE A 29 9.34 0.87 0.89
C PHE A 29 9.34 1.25 2.37
N ILE A 30 8.26 1.86 2.88
CA ILE A 30 8.16 2.26 4.30
C ILE A 30 8.24 1.04 5.21
N ILE A 31 7.54 -0.05 4.87
CA ILE A 31 7.57 -1.27 5.69
C ILE A 31 8.98 -1.86 5.68
N LYS A 32 9.62 -1.98 4.52
CA LYS A 32 10.99 -2.49 4.41
C LYS A 32 12.00 -1.63 5.15
N ASP A 33 11.86 -0.30 5.08
CA ASP A 33 12.74 0.65 5.78
C ASP A 33 12.58 0.56 7.31
N GLN A 34 11.39 0.23 7.81
CA GLN A 34 11.12 0.18 9.25
C GLN A 34 11.34 -1.19 9.88
N THR A 35 11.07 -2.28 9.16
CA THR A 35 11.17 -3.64 9.70
C THR A 35 12.35 -4.42 9.13
N GLY A 36 12.95 -3.98 8.03
CA GLY A 36 13.92 -4.78 7.28
C GLY A 36 13.29 -5.98 6.55
N VAL A 37 11.98 -6.19 6.69
CA VAL A 37 11.29 -7.30 6.06
C VAL A 37 11.05 -7.00 4.59
N ASN A 38 11.51 -7.92 3.74
CA ASN A 38 11.25 -7.87 2.30
C ASN A 38 9.90 -8.56 2.01
N LEU A 39 8.82 -7.79 1.96
CA LEU A 39 7.50 -8.25 1.54
C LEU A 39 7.35 -8.11 0.02
N ASN A 40 6.61 -9.00 -0.64
CA ASN A 40 6.19 -8.77 -2.01
C ASN A 40 4.82 -8.09 -2.05
N GLU A 41 4.50 -7.46 -3.18
CA GLU A 41 3.17 -6.91 -3.45
C GLU A 41 2.05 -7.94 -3.31
N LYS A 42 2.34 -9.23 -3.54
CA LYS A 42 1.38 -10.33 -3.38
C LYS A 42 1.07 -10.64 -1.91
N ASP A 43 1.98 -10.31 -1.02
CA ASP A 43 1.87 -10.58 0.40
C ASP A 43 1.17 -9.43 1.14
N ILE A 44 0.94 -8.29 0.47
CA ILE A 44 0.28 -7.12 1.06
C ILE A 44 -1.02 -6.83 0.32
N SER A 45 -2.11 -6.70 1.07
CA SER A 45 -3.41 -6.30 0.54
C SER A 45 -3.99 -5.18 1.38
N VAL A 46 -4.26 -4.03 0.76
CA VAL A 46 -4.96 -2.94 1.44
C VAL A 46 -6.46 -3.16 1.25
N VAL A 47 -7.15 -3.56 2.33
CA VAL A 47 -8.59 -3.85 2.30
C VAL A 47 -9.26 -2.93 3.31
N LYS A 48 -10.21 -2.11 2.85
CA LYS A 48 -10.93 -1.13 3.70
C LYS A 48 -9.97 -0.35 4.59
N ASN A 49 -8.90 0.19 4.00
CA ASN A 49 -7.96 1.05 4.70
C ASN A 49 -7.14 0.34 5.80
N VAL A 50 -7.13 -0.99 5.79
CA VAL A 50 -6.30 -1.84 6.66
C VAL A 50 -5.30 -2.58 5.78
N ILE A 51 -4.03 -2.59 6.20
CA ILE A 51 -2.98 -3.35 5.53
C ILE A 51 -3.06 -4.78 6.04
N ILE A 52 -3.44 -5.71 5.18
CA ILE A 52 -3.41 -7.14 5.46
C ILE A 52 -2.11 -7.71 4.90
N VAL A 53 -1.27 -8.23 5.79
CA VAL A 53 -0.01 -8.88 5.47
C VAL A 53 -0.18 -10.40 5.58
N LYS A 54 -0.08 -11.07 4.43
CA LYS A 54 -0.01 -12.53 4.31
C LYS A 54 1.45 -12.95 4.36
N ALA A 55 2.02 -12.96 5.55
CA ALA A 55 3.38 -13.44 5.78
C ALA A 55 3.43 -14.41 6.96
N SER A 56 4.58 -15.05 7.13
CA SER A 56 4.88 -15.94 8.25
C SER A 56 4.65 -15.25 9.61
N THR A 57 4.33 -16.02 10.65
CA THR A 57 4.06 -15.51 12.00
C THR A 57 5.19 -14.64 12.54
N ILE A 58 6.44 -14.97 12.22
CA ILE A 58 7.64 -14.20 12.59
C ILE A 58 7.56 -12.78 12.03
N VAL A 59 7.25 -12.67 10.73
CA VAL A 59 7.10 -11.38 10.03
C VAL A 59 5.93 -10.60 10.60
N LYS A 60 4.79 -11.24 10.86
CA LYS A 60 3.64 -10.59 11.51
C LYS A 60 3.97 -10.03 12.89
N ASN A 61 4.73 -10.77 13.70
CA ASN A 61 5.16 -10.29 15.01
C ASN A 61 6.07 -9.06 14.90
N GLU A 62 7.00 -9.05 13.95
CA GLU A 62 7.91 -7.93 13.73
C GLU A 62 7.17 -6.68 13.24
N LEU A 63 6.25 -6.87 12.28
CA LEU A 63 5.31 -5.82 11.84
C LEU A 63 4.44 -5.31 12.99
N PHE A 64 3.98 -6.19 13.88
CA PHE A 64 3.16 -5.82 15.02
C PHE A 64 3.96 -5.02 16.07
N LEU A 65 5.23 -5.37 16.27
CA LEU A 65 6.14 -4.67 17.18
C LEU A 65 6.40 -3.23 16.70
N HIS A 66 6.57 -3.07 15.40
CA HIS A 66 6.86 -1.78 14.75
C HIS A 66 5.60 -1.08 14.20
N LYS A 67 4.39 -1.60 14.49
CA LYS A 67 3.15 -1.15 13.85
C LYS A 67 2.90 0.35 14.02
N GLU A 68 3.18 0.90 15.20
CA GLU A 68 2.91 2.30 15.49
C GLU A 68 3.85 3.22 14.72
N THR A 69 5.12 2.83 14.62
CA THR A 69 6.12 3.56 13.84
C THR A 69 5.81 3.50 12.35
N ILE A 70 5.39 2.33 11.85
CA ILE A 70 4.98 2.14 10.46
C ILE A 70 3.74 2.99 10.15
N LEU A 71 2.70 2.93 10.99
CA LEU A 71 1.49 3.75 10.83
C LEU A 71 1.81 5.25 10.87
N LYS A 72 2.72 5.67 11.75
CA LYS A 72 3.17 7.06 11.83
C LYS A 72 3.87 7.49 10.54
N LYS A 73 4.81 6.70 10.00
CA LYS A 73 5.47 7.01 8.72
C LYS A 73 4.49 6.99 7.54
N ILE A 74 3.52 6.09 7.55
CA ILE A 74 2.46 6.05 6.53
C ILE A 74 1.63 7.34 6.58
N ASN A 75 1.25 7.80 7.77
CA ASN A 75 0.57 9.08 7.95
C ASN A 75 1.43 10.27 7.48
N GLU A 76 2.73 10.27 7.81
CA GLU A 76 3.68 11.30 7.37
C GLU A 76 3.89 11.30 5.84
N SER A 77 3.74 10.15 5.18
CA SER A 77 3.75 10.03 3.72
C SER A 77 2.46 10.50 3.03
N GLY A 78 1.50 11.05 3.79
CA GLY A 78 0.24 11.58 3.27
C GLY A 78 -0.88 10.54 3.14
N ARG A 79 -0.66 9.31 3.63
CA ARG A 79 -1.62 8.20 3.63
C ARG A 79 -2.35 8.10 4.96
N THR A 80 -3.04 9.17 5.35
CA THR A 80 -3.94 9.19 6.52
C THR A 80 -5.17 8.32 6.35
N ASP A 81 -5.38 7.79 5.15
CA ASP A 81 -6.38 6.78 4.89
C ASP A 81 -6.10 5.46 5.62
N ILE A 82 -4.87 5.13 6.03
CA ILE A 82 -4.57 3.81 6.60
C ILE A 82 -4.59 3.85 8.14
N PHE A 83 -5.39 2.96 8.74
CA PHE A 83 -5.64 2.99 10.18
C PHE A 83 -5.10 1.78 10.96
N ASP A 84 -4.80 0.66 10.28
CA ASP A 84 -4.44 -0.59 10.96
C ASP A 84 -3.60 -1.52 10.07
N ILE A 85 -2.83 -2.43 10.70
CA ILE A 85 -1.99 -3.44 10.05
C ILE A 85 -2.27 -4.82 10.69
N ARG A 86 -2.57 -5.86 9.88
CA ARG A 86 -3.00 -7.20 10.33
C ARG A 86 -2.32 -8.36 9.57
#